data_AF-A0AAW4VWR8-F1
#
_entry.id   AF-A0AAW4VWR8-F1
#
_cell.length_a   1.000
_cell.length_b   1.000
_cell.length_c   1.000
_cell.angle_alpha   90.00
_cell.angle_beta   90.00
_cell.angle_gamma   90.00
#
_symmetry.space_group_name_H-M   'P 1'
#
loop_
_entity.id
_entity.type
_entity.pdbx_description
1 polymer ?
#
loop_
_entity_poly.entity_id
_entity_poly.type
_entity_poly.pdbx_seq_one_letter_code
_entity_poly.pdbx_strand_id
1 'polypeptide(L)'
;MITLIRKNLRLWGYGKSLALFAGCILFSISGRLNGGIAYERHILSAVSDHYYLTYFVLPIVLLSCFSFIDDDGEPVILRFQSYHSYFLKKWIGVGLIAVILTAVQTGAILLSGIGLPLGNEWNLAAGATEAELFSTLEQLFASPLQAFVCFTLYQLIGSWLIFGICMWIGHFARRKWTIRIVIVLYILSAVWIKLPAIQNIPLTSFNHFLILHHNLGVSHRLEITAFTLLLIVLIIAISIRFAWRGQLPHIPLSRRGIAGYYFHALMIPRNLLILLGVVLGVSFYKGLGNGTALSGLEWIYALFAGHGTGYFQVFPFLEMLITSGVPLYLLAAFVEHTVNGQSIFISVRAKSLRHLVKGILSVSTKFLIIYAFFWLMAGLIGASLFSTGLTIVSFRLMLYAVLMKCLDILAQYLIMLGIYIATRQVTIGFLVLVAGNLLCIIPGNWVAYSPFGLSSLTRISVVEPGIGISAVSAFGIEAAILTLMIAGILMWGYKKILN
;
A
#
# COMPACT_ATOMS: atom_id res chain seq x y z
N MET A 1 27.20 9.33 -21.72
CA MET A 1 26.81 7.99 -21.21
C MET A 1 28.04 7.20 -20.75
N ILE A 2 29.02 6.97 -21.64
CA ILE A 2 30.27 6.23 -21.33
C ILE A 2 31.03 6.80 -20.11
N THR A 3 31.09 8.13 -19.97
CA THR A 3 31.72 8.80 -18.82
C THR A 3 31.03 8.54 -17.50
N LEU A 4 29.69 8.48 -17.49
CA LEU A 4 28.88 8.14 -16.31
C LEU A 4 29.08 6.68 -15.91
N ILE A 5 29.10 5.78 -16.91
CA ILE A 5 29.34 4.34 -16.70
C ILE A 5 30.73 4.11 -16.09
N ARG A 6 31.78 4.73 -16.66
CA ARG A 6 33.14 4.63 -16.14
C ARG A 6 33.25 5.15 -14.70
N LYS A 7 32.54 6.22 -14.37
CA LYS A 7 32.44 6.74 -13.00
C LYS A 7 31.78 5.71 -12.07
N ASN A 8 30.64 5.15 -12.49
CA ASN A 8 29.89 4.18 -11.69
C ASN A 8 30.73 2.93 -11.39
N LEU A 9 31.49 2.42 -12.36
CA LEU A 9 32.41 1.29 -12.17
C LEU A 9 33.50 1.59 -11.14
N ARG A 10 34.08 2.81 -11.18
CA ARG A 10 35.09 3.24 -10.19
C ARG A 10 34.50 3.38 -8.78
N LEU A 11 33.27 3.90 -8.66
CA LEU A 11 32.58 4.07 -7.38
C LEU A 11 32.14 2.75 -6.74
N TRP A 12 31.82 1.74 -7.56
CA TRP A 12 31.44 0.42 -7.07
C TRP A 12 32.61 -0.32 -6.44
N GLY A 13 33.77 -0.29 -7.11
CA GLY A 13 34.99 -1.00 -6.70
C GLY A 13 34.93 -2.52 -6.92
N TYR A 14 36.09 -3.15 -7.11
CA TYR A 14 36.20 -4.59 -7.39
C TYR A 14 36.04 -5.50 -6.16
N GLY A 15 36.10 -4.94 -4.94
CA GLY A 15 36.03 -5.73 -3.70
C GLY A 15 34.70 -6.48 -3.53
N LYS A 16 33.58 -5.87 -3.94
CA LYS A 16 32.25 -6.48 -3.82
C LYS A 16 32.08 -7.66 -4.77
N SER A 17 32.61 -7.58 -5.99
CA SER A 17 32.64 -8.71 -6.92
C SER A 17 33.53 -9.86 -6.42
N LEU A 18 34.67 -9.57 -5.81
CA LEU A 18 35.54 -10.60 -5.26
C LEU A 18 34.88 -11.33 -4.09
N ALA A 19 34.22 -10.58 -3.19
CA ALA A 19 33.45 -11.16 -2.10
C ALA A 19 32.31 -12.04 -2.61
N LEU A 20 31.57 -11.59 -3.63
CA LEU A 20 30.56 -12.39 -4.30
C LEU A 20 31.17 -13.67 -4.86
N PHE A 21 32.22 -13.57 -5.68
CA PHE A 21 32.90 -14.71 -6.29
C PHE A 21 33.32 -15.77 -5.26
N ALA A 22 34.01 -15.35 -4.20
CA ALA A 22 34.49 -16.25 -3.16
C ALA A 22 33.34 -16.95 -2.43
N GLY A 23 32.28 -16.23 -2.06
CA GLY A 23 31.13 -16.84 -1.40
C GLY A 23 30.31 -17.73 -2.33
N CYS A 24 30.11 -17.35 -3.59
CA CYS A 24 29.46 -18.19 -4.60
C CYS A 24 30.17 -19.54 -4.72
N ILE A 25 31.51 -19.53 -4.80
CA ILE A 25 32.31 -20.75 -4.86
C ILE A 25 32.13 -21.59 -3.60
N LEU A 26 32.20 -20.99 -2.41
CA LEU A 26 32.05 -21.71 -1.14
C LEU A 26 30.67 -22.40 -1.02
N PHE A 27 29.58 -21.66 -1.28
CA PHE A 27 28.23 -22.22 -1.23
C PHE A 27 28.02 -23.30 -2.30
N SER A 28 28.51 -23.07 -3.52
CA SER A 28 28.36 -24.03 -4.60
C SER A 28 29.19 -25.30 -4.38
N ILE A 29 30.42 -25.20 -3.86
CA ILE A 29 31.23 -26.39 -3.49
C ILE A 29 30.57 -27.18 -2.35
N SER A 30 29.94 -26.51 -1.38
CA SER A 30 29.21 -27.19 -0.31
C SER A 30 28.12 -28.12 -0.84
N GLY A 31 27.43 -27.74 -1.92
CA GLY A 31 26.41 -28.58 -2.58
C GLY A 31 26.97 -29.84 -3.24
N ARG A 32 28.24 -29.82 -3.67
CA ARG A 32 28.92 -30.96 -4.31
C ARG A 32 29.17 -32.13 -3.36
N LEU A 33 29.27 -31.87 -2.05
CA LEU A 33 29.60 -32.89 -1.05
C LEU A 33 28.46 -33.92 -0.84
N ASN A 34 27.26 -33.67 -1.37
CA ASN A 34 26.06 -34.48 -1.11
C ASN A 34 25.69 -35.51 -2.21
N GLY A 35 26.66 -36.02 -2.98
CA GLY A 35 26.49 -37.20 -3.85
C GLY A 35 26.60 -36.93 -5.35
N GLY A 36 26.72 -37.99 -6.16
CA GLY A 36 27.08 -37.99 -7.58
C GLY A 36 26.07 -37.33 -8.53
N ILE A 37 25.99 -36.01 -8.48
CA ILE A 37 25.10 -35.17 -9.30
C ILE A 37 25.80 -34.82 -10.63
N ALA A 38 25.04 -34.83 -11.73
CA ALA A 38 25.52 -34.40 -13.05
C ALA A 38 25.76 -32.88 -13.07
N TYR A 39 26.69 -32.42 -13.91
CA TYR A 39 27.11 -31.02 -14.01
C TYR A 39 25.93 -30.03 -14.14
N GLU A 40 25.00 -30.29 -15.05
CA GLU A 40 23.87 -29.42 -15.35
C GLU A 40 22.89 -29.29 -14.18
N ARG A 41 22.76 -30.33 -13.36
CA ARG A 41 21.93 -30.31 -12.15
C ARG A 41 22.62 -29.59 -11.01
N HIS A 42 23.93 -29.77 -10.87
CA HIS A 42 24.74 -29.06 -9.88
C HIS A 42 24.66 -27.55 -10.08
N ILE A 43 24.83 -27.07 -11.31
CA ILE A 43 24.73 -25.63 -11.61
C ILE A 43 23.30 -25.11 -11.40
N LEU A 44 22.28 -25.91 -11.70
CA LEU A 44 20.88 -25.53 -11.52
C LEU A 44 20.49 -25.47 -10.03
N SER A 45 20.91 -26.45 -9.23
CA SER A 45 20.74 -26.45 -7.77
C SER A 45 21.43 -25.21 -7.16
N ALA A 46 22.70 -24.97 -7.51
CA ALA A 46 23.47 -23.85 -7.00
C ALA A 46 22.89 -22.48 -7.37
N VAL A 47 22.36 -22.30 -8.59
CA VAL A 47 21.73 -21.03 -9.00
C VAL A 47 20.35 -20.84 -8.40
N SER A 48 19.65 -21.93 -8.04
CA SER A 48 18.27 -21.88 -7.55
C SER A 48 18.15 -21.92 -6.03
N ASP A 49 19.23 -22.16 -5.28
CA ASP A 49 19.21 -22.17 -3.81
C ASP A 49 18.72 -20.83 -3.22
N HIS A 50 17.50 -20.86 -2.64
CA HIS A 50 16.86 -19.68 -2.07
C HIS A 50 17.55 -19.17 -0.80
N TYR A 51 18.22 -20.03 -0.02
CA TYR A 51 18.98 -19.59 1.16
C TYR A 51 20.21 -18.81 0.73
N TYR A 52 20.96 -19.34 -0.22
CA TYR A 52 22.10 -18.66 -0.80
C TYR A 52 21.71 -17.30 -1.43
N LEU A 53 20.62 -17.28 -2.21
CA LEU A 53 20.16 -16.04 -2.86
C LEU A 53 19.70 -14.98 -1.85
N THR A 54 18.94 -15.36 -0.82
CA THR A 54 18.39 -14.39 0.16
C THR A 54 19.40 -13.97 1.22
N TYR A 55 20.23 -14.87 1.73
CA TYR A 55 21.15 -14.56 2.83
C TYR A 55 22.54 -14.11 2.38
N PHE A 56 22.93 -14.38 1.12
CA PHE A 56 24.26 -13.99 0.63
C PHE A 56 24.20 -13.04 -0.58
N VAL A 57 23.52 -13.42 -1.67
CA VAL A 57 23.48 -12.59 -2.90
C VAL A 57 22.73 -11.29 -2.67
N LEU A 58 21.53 -11.34 -2.09
CA LEU A 58 20.71 -10.15 -1.86
C LEU A 58 21.45 -9.08 -1.00
N PRO A 59 22.08 -9.41 0.14
CA PRO A 59 22.92 -8.47 0.87
C PRO A 59 24.04 -7.83 0.04
N ILE A 60 24.71 -8.58 -0.83
CA ILE A 60 25.77 -8.05 -1.70
C ILE A 60 25.20 -7.11 -2.77
N VAL A 61 24.05 -7.44 -3.35
CA VAL A 61 23.33 -6.57 -4.29
C VAL A 61 22.93 -5.28 -3.59
N LEU A 62 22.35 -5.35 -2.39
CA LEU A 62 21.98 -4.17 -1.60
C LEU A 62 23.19 -3.34 -1.17
N LEU A 63 24.29 -4.00 -0.78
CA LEU A 63 25.56 -3.33 -0.47
C LEU A 63 26.14 -2.61 -1.69
N SER A 64 25.94 -3.18 -2.88
CA SER A 64 26.31 -2.56 -4.15
C SER A 64 25.42 -1.35 -4.45
N CYS A 65 24.12 -1.41 -4.12
CA CYS A 65 23.19 -0.29 -4.29
C CYS A 65 23.60 0.95 -3.49
N PHE A 66 24.15 0.80 -2.27
CA PHE A 66 24.57 1.94 -1.44
C PHE A 66 25.58 2.87 -2.11
N SER A 67 26.38 2.38 -3.06
CA SER A 67 27.30 3.23 -3.84
C SER A 67 26.59 4.23 -4.77
N PHE A 68 25.30 4.02 -5.06
CA PHE A 68 24.53 4.77 -6.07
C PHE A 68 23.30 5.48 -5.51
N ILE A 69 23.03 5.35 -4.22
CA ILE A 69 21.86 5.94 -3.56
C ILE A 69 21.87 7.46 -3.62
N ASP A 70 23.05 8.07 -3.44
CA ASP A 70 23.19 9.51 -3.49
C ASP A 70 23.20 10.00 -4.94
N ASP A 71 22.52 11.12 -5.20
CA ASP A 71 22.55 11.78 -6.50
C ASP A 71 23.92 12.40 -6.77
N ASP A 72 24.29 12.44 -8.05
CA ASP A 72 25.52 13.12 -8.44
C ASP A 72 25.38 14.64 -8.19
N GLY A 73 26.49 15.33 -7.95
CA GLY A 73 26.44 16.78 -7.74
C GLY A 73 25.72 17.52 -8.87
N GLU A 74 25.08 18.64 -8.53
CA GLU A 74 24.35 19.52 -9.44
C GLU A 74 25.03 19.77 -10.81
N PRO A 75 26.36 20.04 -10.91
CA PRO A 75 27.00 20.24 -12.21
C PRO A 75 27.01 19.02 -13.12
N VAL A 76 26.85 17.80 -12.59
CA VAL A 76 26.68 16.58 -13.39
C VAL A 76 25.25 16.46 -13.87
N ILE A 77 24.27 16.74 -13.00
CA ILE A 77 22.84 16.66 -13.33
C ILE A 77 22.48 17.71 -14.41
N LEU A 78 22.99 18.93 -14.30
CA LEU A 78 22.72 20.02 -15.24
C LEU A 78 23.21 19.75 -16.68
N ARG A 79 24.16 18.82 -16.86
CA ARG A 79 24.59 18.37 -18.21
C ARG A 79 23.52 17.54 -18.92
N PHE A 80 22.48 17.11 -18.21
CA PHE A 80 21.33 16.42 -18.77
C PHE A 80 20.16 17.40 -18.92
N GLN A 81 19.43 17.31 -20.03
CA GLN A 81 18.29 18.20 -20.32
C GLN A 81 17.18 18.16 -19.25
N SER A 82 17.05 17.05 -18.54
CA SER A 82 16.09 16.88 -17.45
C SER A 82 16.58 15.86 -16.43
N TYR A 83 16.11 15.99 -15.18
CA TYR A 83 16.39 15.01 -14.13
C TYR A 83 15.93 13.60 -14.52
N HIS A 84 14.78 13.49 -15.20
CA HIS A 84 14.29 12.22 -15.74
C HIS A 84 15.28 11.57 -16.71
N SER A 85 15.86 12.35 -17.64
CA SER A 85 16.89 11.84 -18.57
C SER A 85 18.16 11.41 -17.83
N TYR A 86 18.57 12.17 -16.81
CA TYR A 86 19.69 11.80 -15.93
C TYR A 86 19.43 10.46 -15.23
N PHE A 87 18.29 10.34 -14.53
CA PHE A 87 17.96 9.15 -13.76
C PHE A 87 17.89 7.91 -14.63
N LEU A 88 17.21 7.95 -15.78
CA LEU A 88 17.14 6.80 -16.70
C LEU A 88 18.53 6.40 -17.19
N LYS A 89 19.38 7.36 -17.54
CA LYS A 89 20.76 7.07 -17.98
C LYS A 89 21.64 6.54 -16.85
N LYS A 90 21.44 7.02 -15.60
CA LYS A 90 22.09 6.46 -14.40
C LYS A 90 21.63 5.03 -14.15
N TRP A 91 20.33 4.77 -14.23
CA TRP A 91 19.75 3.44 -14.01
C TRP A 91 20.20 2.42 -15.05
N ILE A 92 20.24 2.79 -16.34
CA ILE A 92 20.83 1.95 -17.39
C ILE A 92 22.33 1.71 -17.10
N GLY A 93 23.06 2.74 -16.65
CA GLY A 93 24.47 2.61 -16.31
C GLY A 93 24.74 1.66 -15.13
N VAL A 94 23.85 1.63 -14.14
CA VAL A 94 23.91 0.66 -13.03
C VAL A 94 23.48 -0.75 -13.49
N GLY A 95 22.69 -0.86 -14.56
CA GLY A 95 22.41 -2.14 -15.22
C GLY A 95 23.67 -2.89 -15.65
N LEU A 96 24.72 -2.19 -16.07
CA LEU A 96 26.02 -2.83 -16.35
C LEU A 96 26.65 -3.46 -15.10
N ILE A 97 26.44 -2.88 -13.92
CA ILE A 97 26.94 -3.44 -12.66
C ILE A 97 26.15 -4.69 -12.29
N ALA A 98 24.83 -4.70 -12.52
CA ALA A 98 24.03 -5.91 -12.39
C ALA A 98 24.54 -7.01 -13.34
N VAL A 99 24.86 -6.68 -14.60
CA VAL A 99 25.48 -7.63 -15.54
C VAL A 99 26.79 -8.18 -15.01
N ILE A 100 27.68 -7.35 -14.47
CA ILE A 100 28.96 -7.81 -13.92
C ILE A 100 28.74 -8.71 -12.70
N LEU A 101 27.86 -8.32 -11.77
CA LEU A 101 27.52 -9.12 -10.59
C LEU A 101 27.00 -10.51 -10.98
N THR A 102 26.02 -10.56 -11.90
CA THR A 102 25.47 -11.82 -12.38
C THR A 102 26.53 -12.63 -13.13
N ALA A 103 27.33 -12.02 -14.01
CA ALA A 103 28.40 -12.72 -14.72
C ALA A 103 29.45 -13.34 -13.79
N VAL A 104 29.84 -12.61 -12.72
CA VAL A 104 30.76 -13.10 -11.70
C VAL A 104 30.16 -14.27 -10.93
N GLN A 105 28.88 -14.17 -10.54
CA GLN A 105 28.17 -15.26 -9.89
C GLN A 105 28.05 -16.50 -10.78
N THR A 106 27.59 -16.33 -12.03
CA THR A 106 27.45 -17.41 -13.00
C THR A 106 28.81 -18.05 -13.28
N GLY A 107 29.88 -17.26 -13.43
CA GLY A 107 31.24 -17.75 -13.59
C GLY A 107 31.71 -18.61 -12.40
N ALA A 108 31.45 -18.17 -11.18
CA ALA A 108 31.75 -18.95 -9.97
C ALA A 108 31.00 -20.29 -9.91
N ILE A 109 29.72 -20.31 -10.28
CA ILE A 109 28.88 -21.52 -10.30
C ILE A 109 29.34 -22.49 -11.40
N LEU A 110 29.72 -21.98 -12.58
CA LEU A 110 30.26 -22.83 -13.65
C LEU A 110 31.61 -23.43 -13.25
N LEU A 111 32.48 -22.64 -12.62
CA LEU A 111 33.78 -23.11 -12.14
C LEU A 111 33.67 -24.19 -11.06
N SER A 112 32.68 -24.09 -10.16
CA SER A 112 32.51 -25.07 -9.09
C SER A 112 32.09 -26.46 -9.60
N GLY A 113 31.42 -26.51 -10.77
CA GLY A 113 31.00 -27.75 -11.41
C GLY A 113 32.11 -28.48 -12.18
N ILE A 114 33.28 -27.85 -12.38
CA ILE A 114 34.38 -28.48 -13.14
C ILE A 114 34.79 -29.82 -12.48
N GLY A 115 34.77 -30.88 -13.30
CA GLY A 115 35.09 -32.25 -12.89
C GLY A 115 33.88 -33.14 -12.59
N LEU A 116 32.65 -32.66 -12.76
CA LEU A 116 31.44 -33.48 -12.70
C LEU A 116 31.09 -34.12 -14.06
N PRO A 117 30.40 -35.28 -14.08
CA PRO A 117 29.96 -35.90 -15.32
C PRO A 117 28.88 -35.05 -16.00
N LEU A 118 28.94 -34.96 -17.33
CA LEU A 118 27.91 -34.28 -18.14
C LEU A 118 26.70 -35.19 -18.30
N GLY A 119 25.50 -34.64 -18.08
CA GLY A 119 24.25 -35.38 -18.13
C GLY A 119 23.05 -34.44 -18.04
N ASN A 120 22.59 -33.96 -19.19
CA ASN A 120 21.50 -32.99 -19.32
C ASN A 120 20.10 -33.65 -19.21
N GLU A 121 19.93 -34.57 -18.26
CA GLU A 121 18.68 -35.27 -17.97
C GLU A 121 18.14 -34.89 -16.60
N TRP A 122 16.84 -35.00 -16.37
CA TRP A 122 16.18 -34.65 -15.09
C TRP A 122 16.24 -35.76 -14.02
N ASN A 123 16.53 -37.02 -14.39
CA ASN A 123 16.46 -38.22 -13.53
C ASN A 123 17.18 -38.09 -12.17
N LEU A 124 16.46 -37.77 -11.10
CA LEU A 124 16.96 -37.72 -9.72
C LEU A 124 16.73 -39.05 -8.99
N ALA A 125 17.61 -39.39 -8.05
CA ALA A 125 17.39 -40.51 -7.15
C ALA A 125 16.19 -40.21 -6.23
N ALA A 126 15.30 -41.18 -6.03
CA ALA A 126 14.13 -41.03 -5.18
C ALA A 126 14.53 -40.65 -3.74
N GLY A 127 14.01 -39.53 -3.23
CA GLY A 127 14.23 -39.06 -1.86
C GLY A 127 15.12 -37.82 -1.67
N ALA A 128 15.65 -37.22 -2.75
CA ALA A 128 16.38 -35.95 -2.65
C ALA A 128 15.42 -34.78 -2.31
N THR A 129 15.82 -33.88 -1.40
CA THR A 129 15.05 -32.68 -1.01
C THR A 129 14.78 -31.74 -2.19
N GLU A 130 15.60 -31.82 -3.24
CA GLU A 130 15.45 -31.04 -4.48
C GLU A 130 14.49 -31.68 -5.50
N ALA A 131 14.03 -32.91 -5.27
CA ALA A 131 13.20 -33.66 -6.22
C ALA A 131 11.83 -32.99 -6.46
N GLU A 132 11.23 -32.39 -5.44
CA GLU A 132 9.98 -31.63 -5.61
C GLU A 132 10.18 -30.40 -6.50
N LEU A 133 11.26 -29.64 -6.30
CA LEU A 133 11.55 -28.48 -7.15
C LEU A 133 11.88 -28.90 -8.59
N PHE A 134 12.73 -29.91 -8.78
CA PHE A 134 13.14 -30.33 -10.12
C PHE A 134 12.00 -30.97 -10.90
N SER A 135 11.08 -31.70 -10.26
CA SER A 135 9.88 -32.21 -10.93
C SER A 135 8.95 -31.09 -11.41
N THR A 136 8.82 -29.99 -10.65
CA THR A 136 8.08 -28.81 -11.14
C THR A 136 8.79 -28.09 -12.29
N LEU A 137 10.12 -28.05 -12.30
CA LEU A 137 10.90 -27.42 -13.36
C LEU A 137 10.92 -28.25 -14.65
N GLU A 138 10.89 -29.57 -14.55
CA GLU A 138 10.80 -30.50 -15.70
C GLU A 138 9.51 -30.26 -16.53
N GLN A 139 8.41 -29.89 -15.86
CA GLN A 139 7.16 -29.54 -16.56
C GLN A 139 7.24 -28.23 -17.34
N LEU A 140 8.16 -27.32 -16.97
CA LEU A 140 8.31 -25.98 -17.56
C LEU A 140 9.46 -25.87 -18.57
N PHE A 141 10.52 -26.67 -18.40
CA PHE A 141 11.76 -26.54 -19.17
C PHE A 141 12.15 -27.87 -19.80
N ALA A 142 12.57 -27.83 -21.07
CA ALA A 142 12.98 -29.03 -21.80
C ALA A 142 14.28 -29.64 -21.26
N SER A 143 15.14 -28.85 -20.61
CA SER A 143 16.39 -29.33 -20.02
C SER A 143 16.87 -28.50 -18.81
N PRO A 144 17.66 -29.10 -17.89
CA PRO A 144 18.25 -28.38 -16.75
C PRO A 144 19.11 -27.19 -17.17
N LEU A 145 19.85 -27.29 -18.28
CA LEU A 145 20.65 -26.19 -18.82
C LEU A 145 19.77 -25.00 -19.25
N GLN A 146 18.61 -25.26 -19.88
CA GLN A 146 17.66 -24.21 -20.26
C GLN A 146 17.10 -23.51 -19.02
N ALA A 147 16.76 -24.29 -17.98
CA ALA A 147 16.34 -23.73 -16.69
C ALA A 147 17.43 -22.85 -16.09
N PHE A 148 18.70 -23.31 -16.08
CA PHE A 148 19.83 -22.54 -15.55
C PHE A 148 19.99 -21.17 -16.23
N VAL A 149 19.89 -21.12 -17.56
CA VAL A 149 19.94 -19.85 -18.32
C VAL A 149 18.77 -18.94 -17.93
N CYS A 150 17.56 -19.50 -17.82
CA CYS A 150 16.38 -18.74 -17.41
C CYS A 150 16.52 -18.14 -16.01
N PHE A 151 16.98 -18.92 -15.03
CA PHE A 151 17.24 -18.46 -13.66
C PHE A 151 18.29 -17.35 -13.62
N THR A 152 19.37 -17.50 -14.40
CA THR A 152 20.44 -16.49 -14.47
C THR A 152 19.93 -15.17 -15.06
N LEU A 153 19.15 -15.23 -16.15
CA LEU A 153 18.53 -14.04 -16.74
C LEU A 153 17.51 -13.39 -15.78
N TYR A 154 16.76 -14.20 -15.05
CA TYR A 154 15.83 -13.73 -14.04
C TYR A 154 16.54 -12.95 -12.93
N GLN A 155 17.63 -13.49 -12.39
CA GLN A 155 18.46 -12.84 -11.38
C GLN A 155 19.10 -11.54 -11.86
N LEU A 156 19.49 -11.46 -13.14
CA LEU A 156 19.99 -10.24 -13.76
C LEU A 156 18.93 -9.13 -13.75
N ILE A 157 17.73 -9.45 -14.25
CA ILE A 157 16.61 -8.49 -14.31
C ILE A 157 16.22 -8.07 -12.89
N GLY A 158 16.10 -9.02 -11.96
CA GLY A 158 15.80 -8.76 -10.56
C GLY A 158 16.82 -7.84 -9.89
N SER A 159 18.12 -8.12 -10.07
CA SER A 159 19.19 -7.29 -9.54
C SER A 159 19.13 -5.87 -10.09
N TRP A 160 18.92 -5.71 -11.41
CA TRP A 160 18.81 -4.41 -12.05
C TRP A 160 17.60 -3.59 -11.56
N LEU A 161 16.47 -4.26 -11.29
CA LEU A 161 15.29 -3.64 -10.70
C LEU A 161 15.53 -3.21 -9.25
N ILE A 162 16.19 -4.05 -8.44
CA ILE A 162 16.54 -3.70 -7.05
C ILE A 162 17.41 -2.44 -7.01
N PHE A 163 18.39 -2.31 -7.92
CA PHE A 163 19.17 -1.08 -8.06
C PHE A 163 18.28 0.13 -8.37
N GLY A 164 17.34 -0.01 -9.31
CA GLY A 164 16.38 1.04 -9.67
C GLY A 164 15.54 1.51 -8.49
N ILE A 165 14.98 0.56 -7.73
CA ILE A 165 14.17 0.82 -6.54
C ILE A 165 15.02 1.52 -5.46
N CYS A 166 16.24 1.04 -5.20
CA CYS A 166 17.11 1.66 -4.19
C CYS A 166 17.50 3.09 -4.56
N MET A 167 17.81 3.37 -5.83
CA MET A 167 18.08 4.72 -6.31
C MET A 167 16.85 5.62 -6.21
N TRP A 168 15.67 5.10 -6.55
CA TRP A 168 14.42 5.83 -6.44
C TRP A 168 14.09 6.20 -4.99
N ILE A 169 14.20 5.25 -4.05
CA ILE A 169 14.04 5.54 -2.61
C ILE A 169 15.10 6.54 -2.16
N GLY A 170 16.35 6.38 -2.63
CA GLY A 170 17.48 7.28 -2.34
C GLY A 170 17.24 8.74 -2.72
N HIS A 171 16.56 8.96 -3.85
CA HIS A 171 16.23 10.30 -4.32
C HIS A 171 15.15 10.98 -3.46
N PHE A 172 14.08 10.25 -3.10
CA PHE A 172 12.94 10.82 -2.36
C PHE A 172 13.12 10.82 -0.84
N ALA A 173 13.87 9.88 -0.31
CA ALA A 173 14.17 9.77 1.11
C ALA A 173 15.61 10.20 1.38
N ARG A 174 15.84 10.95 2.46
CA ARG A 174 17.21 11.24 2.91
C ARG A 174 17.96 9.93 3.17
N ARG A 175 19.27 9.90 2.89
CA ARG A 175 20.14 8.71 3.07
C ARG A 175 19.88 7.89 4.34
N LYS A 176 19.70 8.54 5.50
CA LYS A 176 19.39 7.87 6.78
C LYS A 176 18.10 7.05 6.73
N TRP A 177 17.05 7.58 6.10
CA TRP A 177 15.77 6.90 5.94
C TRP A 177 15.82 5.84 4.84
N THR A 178 16.53 6.10 3.75
CA THR A 178 16.76 5.11 2.69
C THR A 178 17.39 3.84 3.24
N ILE A 179 18.45 3.97 4.06
CA ILE A 179 19.11 2.83 4.71
C ILE A 179 18.12 2.05 5.59
N ARG A 180 17.32 2.75 6.41
CA ARG A 180 16.31 2.10 7.29
C ARG A 180 15.25 1.36 6.48
N ILE A 181 14.73 1.97 5.42
CA ILE A 181 13.72 1.36 4.55
C ILE A 181 14.30 0.11 3.87
N VAL A 182 15.50 0.20 3.30
CA VAL A 182 16.17 -0.94 2.64
C VAL A 182 16.44 -2.08 3.63
N ILE A 183 16.86 -1.78 4.86
CA ILE A 183 17.05 -2.81 5.91
C ILE A 183 15.73 -3.50 6.25
N VAL A 184 14.63 -2.75 6.42
CA VAL A 184 13.31 -3.33 6.70
C VAL A 184 12.85 -4.21 5.53
N LEU A 185 13.03 -3.76 4.29
CA LEU A 185 12.71 -4.55 3.09
C LEU A 185 13.53 -5.84 3.03
N TYR A 186 14.81 -5.79 3.39
CA TYR A 186 15.66 -6.97 3.48
C TYR A 186 15.20 -7.95 4.56
N ILE A 187 14.93 -7.47 5.78
CA ILE A 187 14.44 -8.32 6.89
C ILE A 187 13.10 -8.96 6.49
N LEU A 188 12.19 -8.20 5.88
CA LEU A 188 10.93 -8.72 5.36
C LEU A 188 11.19 -9.84 4.34
N SER A 189 12.17 -9.67 3.46
CA SER A 189 12.61 -10.70 2.52
C SER A 189 13.13 -11.95 3.24
N ALA A 190 14.01 -11.82 4.22
CA ALA A 190 14.55 -12.98 4.95
C ALA A 190 13.48 -13.75 5.73
N VAL A 191 12.59 -13.03 6.42
CA VAL A 191 11.51 -13.62 7.24
C VAL A 191 10.47 -14.32 6.37
N TRP A 192 10.28 -13.87 5.12
CA TRP A 192 9.34 -14.46 4.16
C TRP A 192 9.56 -15.96 3.92
N ILE A 193 10.82 -16.42 3.96
CA ILE A 193 11.15 -17.84 3.72
C ILE A 193 10.62 -18.72 4.86
N LYS A 194 10.58 -18.21 6.10
CA LYS A 194 10.26 -19.01 7.29
C LYS A 194 8.81 -18.94 7.76
N LEU A 195 8.05 -17.90 7.40
CA LEU A 195 6.70 -17.69 7.93
C LEU A 195 5.62 -18.00 6.87
N PRO A 196 4.87 -19.12 6.99
CA PRO A 196 3.83 -19.49 6.03
C PRO A 196 2.68 -18.47 5.98
N ALA A 197 2.38 -17.79 7.09
CA ALA A 197 1.38 -16.72 7.13
C ALA A 197 1.73 -15.53 6.21
N ILE A 198 3.03 -15.26 6.03
CA ILE A 198 3.50 -14.19 5.15
C ILE A 198 3.55 -14.65 3.69
N GLN A 199 3.81 -15.94 3.44
CA GLN A 199 3.84 -16.50 2.09
C GLN A 199 2.52 -16.37 1.34
N ASN A 200 1.37 -16.27 2.04
CA ASN A 200 0.06 -16.08 1.41
C ASN A 200 -0.25 -14.61 1.08
N ILE A 201 0.58 -13.66 1.53
CA ILE A 201 0.37 -12.24 1.23
C ILE A 201 0.71 -11.98 -0.24
N PRO A 202 -0.20 -11.40 -1.05
CA PRO A 202 0.04 -11.08 -2.46
C PRO A 202 0.94 -9.83 -2.65
N LEU A 203 2.01 -9.72 -1.84
CA LEU A 203 2.97 -8.62 -1.90
C LEU A 203 4.32 -9.13 -2.41
N THR A 204 4.80 -8.57 -3.52
CA THR A 204 6.10 -8.93 -4.09
C THR A 204 7.25 -8.31 -3.30
N SER A 205 7.95 -9.14 -2.54
CA SER A 205 9.21 -8.80 -1.85
C SER A 205 10.43 -8.97 -2.75
N PHE A 206 11.62 -8.50 -2.33
CA PHE A 206 12.87 -8.64 -3.09
C PHE A 206 13.21 -10.10 -3.43
N ASN A 207 12.82 -11.07 -2.60
CA ASN A 207 12.98 -12.48 -2.91
C ASN A 207 12.29 -12.87 -4.21
N HIS A 208 11.09 -12.35 -4.47
CA HIS A 208 10.35 -12.65 -5.69
C HIS A 208 11.02 -12.08 -6.93
N PHE A 209 11.92 -11.10 -6.80
CA PHE A 209 12.69 -10.55 -7.92
C PHE A 209 13.93 -11.39 -8.25
N LEU A 210 14.55 -12.05 -7.26
CA LEU A 210 15.77 -12.85 -7.47
C LEU A 210 15.50 -14.34 -7.63
N ILE A 211 14.45 -14.86 -6.98
CA ILE A 211 14.17 -16.29 -6.89
C ILE A 211 13.01 -16.63 -7.80
N LEU A 212 13.29 -17.22 -8.96
CA LEU A 212 12.28 -17.54 -9.97
C LEU A 212 11.23 -18.51 -9.43
N HIS A 213 11.64 -19.59 -8.76
CA HIS A 213 10.72 -20.65 -8.32
C HIS A 213 9.72 -20.20 -7.23
N HIS A 214 9.99 -19.13 -6.49
CA HIS A 214 9.00 -18.52 -5.59
C HIS A 214 7.77 -17.96 -6.34
N ASN A 215 7.90 -17.66 -7.64
CA ASN A 215 6.80 -17.24 -8.50
C ASN A 215 6.08 -18.42 -9.18
N LEU A 216 6.68 -19.62 -9.17
CA LEU A 216 6.15 -20.81 -9.81
C LEU A 216 5.30 -21.67 -8.86
N GLY A 217 5.53 -21.57 -7.54
CA GLY A 217 4.86 -22.43 -6.54
C GLY A 217 3.38 -22.16 -6.29
N VAL A 218 2.81 -21.05 -6.79
CA VAL A 218 1.39 -20.69 -6.59
C VAL A 218 0.79 -20.22 -7.91
N SER A 219 -0.40 -20.74 -8.26
CA SER A 219 -1.15 -20.37 -9.46
C SER A 219 -1.31 -18.84 -9.59
N HIS A 220 -1.09 -18.29 -10.79
CA HIS A 220 -1.16 -16.85 -11.12
C HIS A 220 -0.15 -15.93 -10.39
N ARG A 221 0.76 -16.43 -9.55
CA ARG A 221 1.72 -15.57 -8.83
C ARG A 221 2.71 -14.87 -9.76
N LEU A 222 3.18 -15.56 -10.82
CA LEU A 222 4.06 -14.95 -11.82
C LEU A 222 3.40 -13.74 -12.51
N GLU A 223 2.11 -13.84 -12.83
CA GLU A 223 1.32 -12.76 -13.43
C GLU A 223 1.19 -11.56 -12.47
N ILE A 224 0.94 -11.82 -11.18
CA ILE A 224 0.92 -10.79 -10.14
C ILE A 224 2.31 -10.13 -10.02
N THR A 225 3.39 -10.90 -10.07
CA THR A 225 4.76 -10.35 -10.02
C THR A 225 5.06 -9.50 -11.23
N ALA A 226 4.65 -9.91 -12.43
CA ALA A 226 4.80 -9.11 -13.65
C ALA A 226 4.00 -7.80 -13.57
N PHE A 227 2.76 -7.84 -13.09
CA PHE A 227 1.91 -6.66 -12.93
C PHE A 227 2.47 -5.69 -11.88
N THR A 228 2.91 -6.20 -10.73
CA THR A 228 3.51 -5.37 -9.66
C THR A 228 4.82 -4.74 -10.11
N LEU A 229 5.66 -5.46 -10.86
CA LEU A 229 6.88 -4.91 -11.46
C LEU A 229 6.57 -3.78 -12.44
N LEU A 230 5.60 -3.97 -13.34
CA LEU A 230 5.18 -2.95 -14.29
C LEU A 230 4.65 -1.70 -13.55
N LEU A 231 3.86 -1.90 -12.50
CA LEU A 231 3.35 -0.81 -11.66
C LEU A 231 4.49 -0.05 -10.96
N ILE A 232 5.48 -0.76 -10.39
CA ILE A 232 6.64 -0.15 -9.73
C ILE A 232 7.44 0.69 -10.74
N VAL A 233 7.74 0.15 -11.92
CA VAL A 233 8.47 0.88 -12.97
C VAL A 233 7.69 2.12 -13.42
N LEU A 234 6.37 2.02 -13.57
CA LEU A 234 5.50 3.14 -13.93
C LEU A 234 5.51 4.22 -12.84
N ILE A 235 5.40 3.83 -11.56
CA ILE A 235 5.47 4.75 -10.42
C ILE A 235 6.83 5.48 -10.39
N ILE A 236 7.93 4.75 -10.59
CA ILE A 236 9.28 5.33 -10.67
C ILE A 236 9.34 6.34 -11.83
N ALA A 237 8.89 5.96 -13.03
CA ALA A 237 8.94 6.83 -14.21
C ALA A 237 8.09 8.11 -14.04
N ILE A 238 6.85 7.98 -13.54
CA ILE A 238 5.93 9.11 -13.32
C ILE A 238 6.46 10.03 -12.22
N SER A 239 6.87 9.48 -11.08
CA SER A 239 7.36 10.27 -9.95
C SER A 239 8.62 11.07 -10.31
N ILE A 240 9.55 10.50 -11.06
CA ILE A 240 10.76 11.19 -11.52
C ILE A 240 10.44 12.21 -12.61
N ARG A 241 9.46 11.93 -13.47
CA ARG A 241 9.09 12.88 -14.53
C ARG A 241 8.38 14.11 -13.97
N PHE A 242 7.49 13.94 -13.00
CA PHE A 242 6.60 15.01 -12.55
C PHE A 242 6.90 15.52 -11.14
N ALA A 243 7.42 14.69 -10.23
CA ALA A 243 7.56 15.00 -8.81
C ALA A 243 9.01 14.98 -8.30
N TRP A 244 10.02 15.04 -9.18
CA TRP A 244 11.44 14.90 -8.81
C TRP A 244 11.94 15.91 -7.76
N ARG A 245 11.26 17.03 -7.54
CA ARG A 245 11.63 17.98 -6.47
C ARG A 245 11.11 17.56 -5.08
N GLY A 246 10.56 16.36 -4.94
CA GLY A 246 9.84 15.93 -3.73
C GLY A 246 8.54 16.71 -3.50
N GLN A 247 8.16 17.56 -4.46
CA GLN A 247 6.92 18.32 -4.47
C GLN A 247 6.17 17.91 -5.73
N LEU A 248 4.94 17.43 -5.56
CA LEU A 248 4.01 17.34 -6.67
C LEU A 248 3.90 18.74 -7.29
N PRO A 249 3.87 18.86 -8.62
CA PRO A 249 3.67 20.15 -9.25
C PRO A 249 2.43 20.75 -8.62
N HIS A 250 2.56 21.95 -8.05
CA HIS A 250 1.42 22.68 -7.53
C HIS A 250 0.46 22.84 -8.69
N ILE A 251 -0.53 21.94 -8.79
CA ILE A 251 -1.67 22.15 -9.66
C ILE A 251 -2.26 23.43 -9.10
N PRO A 252 -2.24 24.55 -9.85
CA PRO A 252 -2.90 25.75 -9.40
C PRO A 252 -4.39 25.45 -9.50
N LEU A 253 -4.94 24.81 -8.46
CA LEU A 253 -6.36 24.77 -8.18
C LEU A 253 -6.74 26.19 -7.76
N SER A 254 -6.68 27.11 -8.71
CA SER A 254 -7.11 28.49 -8.60
C SER A 254 -8.64 28.49 -8.49
N ARG A 255 -9.15 28.01 -7.35
CA ARG A 255 -10.49 28.33 -6.90
C ARG A 255 -10.39 29.66 -6.19
N ARG A 256 -10.54 30.74 -6.95
CA ARG A 256 -10.68 32.10 -6.41
C ARG A 256 -11.89 32.11 -5.45
N GLY A 257 -11.68 32.51 -4.20
CA GLY A 257 -12.74 32.67 -3.19
C GLY A 257 -12.56 31.84 -1.92
N ILE A 258 -13.45 32.06 -0.95
CA ILE A 258 -13.36 31.49 0.42
C ILE A 258 -13.47 29.97 0.45
N ALA A 259 -14.32 29.39 -0.41
CA ALA A 259 -14.40 27.93 -0.54
C ALA A 259 -13.09 27.33 -1.06
N GLY A 260 -12.31 28.07 -1.86
CA GLY A 260 -10.97 27.66 -2.29
C GLY A 260 -9.97 27.70 -1.15
N TYR A 261 -9.99 28.75 -0.32
CA TYR A 261 -9.17 28.84 0.88
C TYR A 261 -9.46 27.69 1.86
N TYR A 262 -10.73 27.44 2.19
CA TYR A 262 -11.14 26.32 3.04
C TYR A 262 -10.77 24.96 2.46
N PHE A 263 -10.91 24.80 1.14
CA PHE A 263 -10.49 23.57 0.47
C PHE A 263 -8.99 23.30 0.69
N HIS A 264 -8.13 24.30 0.55
CA HIS A 264 -6.69 24.14 0.81
C HIS A 264 -6.37 23.90 2.29
N ALA A 265 -7.10 24.54 3.20
CA ALA A 265 -6.91 24.36 4.65
C ALA A 265 -7.27 22.94 5.11
N LEU A 266 -8.32 22.33 4.53
CA LEU A 266 -8.77 20.99 4.91
C LEU A 266 -8.06 19.88 4.11
N MET A 267 -7.78 20.08 2.82
CA MET A 267 -7.19 19.09 1.90
C MET A 267 -5.65 19.10 1.89
N ILE A 268 -5.04 19.26 3.06
CA ILE A 268 -3.58 19.19 3.19
C ILE A 268 -3.15 17.72 3.06
N PRO A 269 -1.98 17.42 2.44
CA PRO A 269 -1.49 16.05 2.30
C PRO A 269 -1.47 15.26 3.61
N ARG A 270 -1.16 15.92 4.73
CA ARG A 270 -1.21 15.31 6.07
C ARG A 270 -2.58 14.73 6.41
N ASN A 271 -3.66 15.48 6.19
CA ASN A 271 -5.02 15.03 6.51
C ASN A 271 -5.44 13.87 5.62
N LEU A 272 -5.10 13.94 4.33
CA LEU A 272 -5.38 12.87 3.37
C LEU A 272 -4.60 11.58 3.70
N LEU A 273 -3.33 11.70 4.13
CA LEU A 273 -2.52 10.56 4.56
C LEU A 273 -3.06 9.93 5.84
N ILE A 274 -3.57 10.72 6.79
CA ILE A 274 -4.21 10.20 8.01
C ILE A 274 -5.44 9.38 7.63
N LEU A 275 -6.32 9.91 6.77
CA LEU A 275 -7.49 9.18 6.28
C LEU A 275 -7.11 7.89 5.56
N LEU A 276 -6.14 7.96 4.65
CA LEU A 276 -5.64 6.79 3.92
C LEU A 276 -5.05 5.75 4.87
N GLY A 277 -4.26 6.18 5.86
CA GLY A 277 -3.66 5.31 6.86
C GLY A 277 -4.69 4.56 7.71
N VAL A 278 -5.79 5.22 8.09
CA VAL A 278 -6.91 4.56 8.79
C VAL A 278 -7.57 3.50 7.91
N VAL A 279 -7.92 3.86 6.67
CA VAL A 279 -8.57 2.93 5.74
C VAL A 279 -7.69 1.71 5.48
N LEU A 280 -6.42 1.93 5.11
CA LEU A 280 -5.47 0.85 4.87
C LEU A 280 -5.26 0.00 6.12
N GLY A 281 -5.07 0.63 7.29
CA GLY A 281 -4.86 -0.07 8.56
C GLY A 281 -6.01 -1.03 8.89
N VAL A 282 -7.26 -0.58 8.77
CA VAL A 282 -8.44 -1.42 9.01
C VAL A 282 -8.60 -2.49 7.93
N SER A 283 -8.42 -2.15 6.65
CA SER A 283 -8.49 -3.14 5.56
C SER A 283 -7.45 -4.24 5.72
N PHE A 284 -6.19 -3.91 6.05
CA PHE A 284 -5.16 -4.92 6.28
C PHE A 284 -5.41 -5.74 7.54
N TYR A 285 -5.83 -5.11 8.64
CA TYR A 285 -6.19 -5.81 9.87
C TYR A 285 -7.26 -6.88 9.63
N LYS A 286 -8.34 -6.52 8.90
CA LYS A 286 -9.42 -7.45 8.57
C LYS A 286 -9.02 -8.51 7.54
N GLY A 287 -8.20 -8.12 6.55
CA GLY A 287 -7.69 -9.06 5.54
C GLY A 287 -6.78 -10.14 6.13
N LEU A 288 -5.93 -9.77 7.10
CA LEU A 288 -5.01 -10.71 7.75
C LEU A 288 -5.66 -11.58 8.84
N GLY A 289 -6.73 -11.10 9.48
CA GLY A 289 -7.43 -11.83 10.54
C GLY A 289 -8.18 -13.07 10.05
N ASN A 290 -8.56 -13.12 8.77
CA ASN A 290 -9.31 -14.22 8.17
C ASN A 290 -8.35 -15.11 7.38
N GLY A 291 -7.88 -16.21 7.98
CA GLY A 291 -6.82 -17.08 7.44
C GLY A 291 -7.13 -17.85 6.15
N THR A 292 -8.29 -17.63 5.53
CA THR A 292 -8.74 -18.26 4.28
C THR A 292 -9.29 -17.20 3.32
N ALA A 293 -9.11 -17.39 2.01
CA ALA A 293 -9.67 -16.49 1.00
C ALA A 293 -11.20 -16.42 1.13
N LEU A 294 -11.71 -15.22 1.43
CA LEU A 294 -13.15 -14.99 1.63
C LEU A 294 -13.87 -14.95 0.28
N SER A 295 -15.16 -15.24 0.27
CA SER A 295 -15.98 -14.79 -0.85
C SER A 295 -16.02 -13.25 -0.91
N GLY A 296 -16.20 -12.66 -2.10
CA GLY A 296 -16.28 -11.21 -2.23
C GLY A 296 -17.37 -10.57 -1.35
N LEU A 297 -18.46 -11.29 -1.10
CA LEU A 297 -19.55 -10.83 -0.22
C LEU A 297 -19.13 -10.82 1.26
N GLU A 298 -18.47 -11.88 1.72
CA GLU A 298 -17.93 -11.96 3.08
C GLU A 298 -16.83 -10.94 3.31
N TRP A 299 -15.98 -10.66 2.30
CA TRP A 299 -14.98 -9.61 2.39
C TRP A 299 -15.63 -8.24 2.64
N ILE A 300 -16.64 -7.88 1.84
CA ILE A 300 -17.35 -6.60 1.99
C ILE A 300 -18.10 -6.56 3.32
N TYR A 301 -18.76 -7.66 3.70
CA TYR A 301 -19.43 -7.75 4.99
C TYR A 301 -18.43 -7.56 6.14
N ALA A 302 -17.31 -8.28 6.15
CA ALA A 302 -16.27 -8.13 7.15
C ALA A 302 -15.74 -6.69 7.18
N LEU A 303 -15.45 -6.09 6.03
CA LEU A 303 -14.92 -4.73 5.92
C LEU A 303 -15.86 -3.70 6.54
N PHE A 304 -17.17 -3.81 6.34
CA PHE A 304 -18.19 -2.87 6.81
C PHE A 304 -19.09 -3.37 7.96
N ALA A 305 -18.74 -4.48 8.61
CA ALA A 305 -19.56 -5.11 9.66
C ALA A 305 -19.89 -4.11 10.79
N GLY A 306 -18.88 -3.41 11.30
CA GLY A 306 -19.02 -2.42 12.37
C GLY A 306 -19.51 -3.02 13.69
N HIS A 307 -20.18 -2.20 14.50
CA HIS A 307 -20.75 -2.60 15.80
C HIS A 307 -22.27 -2.80 15.68
N GLY A 308 -22.80 -3.89 16.24
CA GLY A 308 -24.23 -4.20 16.23
C GLY A 308 -25.05 -3.45 17.29
N THR A 309 -26.21 -3.98 17.64
CA THR A 309 -27.10 -3.40 18.67
C THR A 309 -27.34 -4.39 19.81
N GLY A 310 -27.44 -3.89 21.05
CA GLY A 310 -27.83 -4.70 22.21
C GLY A 310 -26.71 -5.57 22.79
N TYR A 311 -25.48 -5.41 22.32
CA TYR A 311 -24.28 -6.03 22.89
C TYR A 311 -23.11 -5.05 22.84
N PHE A 312 -22.08 -5.29 23.65
CA PHE A 312 -20.85 -4.50 23.62
C PHE A 312 -19.65 -5.40 23.33
N GLN A 313 -18.98 -5.12 22.23
CA GLN A 313 -17.66 -5.68 21.93
C GLN A 313 -16.66 -4.54 21.76
N VAL A 314 -15.58 -4.59 22.55
CA VAL A 314 -14.60 -3.50 22.63
C VAL A 314 -13.93 -3.24 21.29
N PHE A 315 -13.49 -4.29 20.59
CA PHE A 315 -12.75 -4.13 19.33
C PHE A 315 -13.59 -3.52 18.19
N PRO A 316 -14.79 -4.04 17.84
CA PRO A 316 -15.65 -3.41 16.83
C PRO A 316 -16.09 -1.99 17.21
N PHE A 317 -16.30 -1.71 18.50
CA PHE A 317 -16.62 -0.37 18.96
C PHE A 317 -15.46 0.61 18.74
N LEU A 318 -14.23 0.22 19.13
CA LEU A 318 -13.02 1.03 18.90
C LEU A 318 -12.77 1.23 17.41
N GLU A 319 -12.96 0.20 16.59
CA GLU A 319 -12.81 0.29 15.13
C GLU A 319 -13.80 1.29 14.54
N MET A 320 -15.07 1.24 14.95
CA MET A 320 -16.08 2.22 14.55
C MET A 320 -15.67 3.63 14.99
N LEU A 321 -15.19 3.80 16.22
CA LEU A 321 -14.74 5.08 16.74
C LEU A 321 -13.54 5.63 15.96
N ILE A 322 -12.61 4.78 15.53
CA ILE A 322 -11.48 5.21 14.70
C ILE A 322 -11.95 5.56 13.29
N THR A 323 -12.73 4.69 12.65
CA THR A 323 -13.15 4.86 11.25
C THR A 323 -14.13 6.02 11.04
N SER A 324 -15.01 6.29 12.00
CA SER A 324 -15.95 7.42 11.94
C SER A 324 -15.39 8.65 12.67
N GLY A 325 -14.66 8.47 13.76
CA GLY A 325 -14.17 9.57 14.60
C GLY A 325 -12.97 10.33 14.01
N VAL A 326 -12.06 9.67 13.29
CA VAL A 326 -10.91 10.36 12.67
C VAL A 326 -11.33 11.43 11.64
N PRO A 327 -12.18 11.14 10.63
CA PRO A 327 -12.64 12.19 9.72
C PRO A 327 -13.44 13.28 10.45
N LEU A 328 -14.26 12.92 11.44
CA LEU A 328 -15.01 13.88 12.26
C LEU A 328 -14.09 14.79 13.06
N TYR A 329 -13.03 14.27 13.67
CA TYR A 329 -12.04 15.03 14.41
C TYR A 329 -11.31 16.04 13.52
N LEU A 330 -10.90 15.63 12.32
CA LEU A 330 -10.25 16.54 11.36
C LEU A 330 -11.20 17.66 10.92
N LEU A 331 -12.47 17.34 10.69
CA LEU A 331 -13.50 18.33 10.38
C LEU A 331 -13.76 19.27 11.55
N ALA A 332 -13.78 18.75 12.77
CA ALA A 332 -13.99 19.50 13.99
C ALA A 332 -12.86 20.51 14.23
N ALA A 333 -11.60 20.06 14.15
CA ALA A 333 -10.42 20.92 14.25
C ALA A 333 -10.39 21.99 13.13
N PHE A 334 -10.82 21.63 11.92
CA PHE A 334 -10.96 22.59 10.82
C PHE A 334 -12.02 23.65 11.11
N VAL A 335 -13.21 23.26 11.59
CA VAL A 335 -14.28 24.20 11.95
C VAL A 335 -13.82 25.11 13.09
N GLU A 336 -13.18 24.59 14.12
CA GLU A 336 -12.68 25.36 15.26
C GLU A 336 -11.65 26.41 14.83
N HIS A 337 -10.62 25.98 14.09
CA HIS A 337 -9.60 26.88 13.58
C HIS A 337 -10.20 27.93 12.63
N THR A 338 -11.18 27.54 11.82
CA THR A 338 -11.83 28.44 10.88
C THR A 338 -12.71 29.46 11.57
N VAL A 339 -13.45 29.08 12.63
CA VAL A 339 -14.41 29.97 13.30
C VAL A 339 -13.73 30.81 14.39
N ASN A 340 -12.82 30.24 15.19
CA ASN A 340 -12.13 30.96 16.27
C ASN A 340 -10.92 31.77 15.77
N GLY A 341 -10.26 31.33 14.69
CA GLY A 341 -9.09 32.00 14.13
C GLY A 341 -9.42 33.16 13.17
N GLN A 342 -10.70 33.50 13.00
CA GLN A 342 -11.10 34.54 12.06
C GLN A 342 -10.95 35.95 12.64
N SER A 343 -10.12 36.76 11.99
CA SER A 343 -10.21 38.22 12.13
C SER A 343 -11.44 38.73 11.37
N ILE A 344 -12.07 39.79 11.90
CA ILE A 344 -13.25 40.46 11.30
C ILE A 344 -13.03 40.75 9.81
N PHE A 345 -11.79 41.00 9.37
CA PHE A 345 -11.41 41.23 7.97
C PHE A 345 -11.75 40.07 7.00
N ILE A 346 -11.72 38.81 7.45
CA ILE A 346 -12.11 37.66 6.61
C ILE A 346 -13.63 37.63 6.41
N SER A 347 -14.41 38.00 7.44
CA SER A 347 -15.87 38.14 7.34
C SER A 347 -16.29 39.31 6.46
N VAL A 348 -15.49 40.39 6.38
CA VAL A 348 -15.72 41.53 5.46
C VAL A 348 -15.40 41.15 4.01
N ARG A 349 -14.37 40.31 3.79
CA ARG A 349 -14.02 39.78 2.47
C ARG A 349 -15.01 38.70 2.00
N ALA A 350 -15.65 38.01 2.95
CA ALA A 350 -16.79 37.15 2.70
C ALA A 350 -18.03 38.00 2.49
N LYS A 351 -18.52 38.08 1.25
CA LYS A 351 -19.73 38.85 0.92
C LYS A 351 -20.92 38.66 1.90
N SER A 352 -21.02 37.51 2.59
CA SER A 352 -21.92 37.32 3.74
C SER A 352 -21.54 36.13 4.64
N LEU A 353 -22.05 36.11 5.88
CA LEU A 353 -21.96 34.94 6.80
C LEU A 353 -22.61 33.68 6.22
N ARG A 354 -23.68 33.82 5.42
CA ARG A 354 -24.30 32.68 4.72
C ARG A 354 -23.34 32.05 3.72
N HIS A 355 -22.57 32.86 2.99
CA HIS A 355 -21.54 32.35 2.08
C HIS A 355 -20.43 31.62 2.83
N LEU A 356 -20.12 32.04 4.05
CA LEU A 356 -19.13 31.39 4.90
C LEU A 356 -19.60 30.00 5.35
N VAL A 357 -20.80 29.89 5.91
CA VAL A 357 -21.40 28.61 6.34
C VAL A 357 -21.56 27.66 5.14
N LYS A 358 -22.04 28.16 4.00
CA LYS A 358 -22.15 27.36 2.77
C LYS A 358 -20.78 26.89 2.26
N GLY A 359 -19.74 27.71 2.42
CA GLY A 359 -18.36 27.35 2.10
C GLY A 359 -17.82 26.23 2.98
N ILE A 360 -17.99 26.34 4.31
CA ILE A 360 -17.62 25.30 5.27
C ILE A 360 -18.33 23.99 4.92
N LEU A 361 -19.67 24.03 4.79
CA LEU A 361 -20.47 22.84 4.47
C LEU A 361 -20.03 22.19 3.16
N SER A 362 -19.86 22.97 2.08
CA SER A 362 -19.46 22.44 0.78
C SER A 362 -18.09 21.77 0.80
N VAL A 363 -17.12 22.35 1.52
CA VAL A 363 -15.77 21.80 1.61
C VAL A 363 -15.73 20.55 2.48
N SER A 364 -16.44 20.55 3.62
CA SER A 364 -16.57 19.39 4.50
C SER A 364 -17.24 18.20 3.79
N THR A 365 -18.31 18.43 3.02
CA THR A 365 -18.93 17.36 2.22
C THR A 365 -17.96 16.79 1.19
N LYS A 366 -17.19 17.64 0.48
CA LYS A 366 -16.17 17.16 -0.48
C LYS A 366 -15.09 16.33 0.20
N PHE A 367 -14.67 16.69 1.40
CA PHE A 367 -13.71 15.93 2.20
C PHE A 367 -14.22 14.53 2.54
N LEU A 368 -15.48 14.42 2.96
CA LEU A 368 -16.11 13.13 3.24
C LEU A 368 -16.31 12.28 1.98
N ILE A 369 -16.59 12.89 0.83
CA ILE A 369 -16.66 12.17 -0.46
C ILE A 369 -15.30 11.56 -0.81
N ILE A 370 -14.19 12.27 -0.60
CA ILE A 370 -12.84 11.70 -0.81
C ILE A 370 -12.59 10.53 0.14
N TYR A 371 -13.02 10.65 1.40
CA TYR A 371 -12.91 9.54 2.35
C TYR A 371 -13.72 8.31 1.92
N ALA A 372 -14.95 8.52 1.42
CA ALA A 372 -15.76 7.44 0.85
C ALA A 372 -15.09 6.79 -0.37
N PHE A 373 -14.41 7.59 -1.21
CA PHE A 373 -13.63 7.05 -2.32
C PHE A 373 -12.45 6.18 -1.84
N PHE A 374 -11.77 6.54 -0.75
CA PHE A 374 -10.74 5.66 -0.17
C PHE A 374 -11.33 4.33 0.29
N TRP A 375 -12.51 4.32 0.93
CA TRP A 375 -13.21 3.09 1.30
C TRP A 375 -13.63 2.25 0.08
N LEU A 376 -14.09 2.89 -1.00
CA LEU A 376 -14.40 2.20 -2.25
C LEU A 376 -13.16 1.52 -2.83
N MET A 377 -12.04 2.23 -2.88
CA MET A 377 -10.76 1.67 -3.35
C MET A 377 -10.26 0.54 -2.45
N ALA A 378 -10.40 0.67 -1.12
CA ALA A 378 -10.07 -0.40 -0.18
C ALA A 378 -10.94 -1.65 -0.39
N GLY A 379 -12.24 -1.48 -0.65
CA GLY A 379 -13.14 -2.58 -0.99
C GLY A 379 -12.70 -3.31 -2.26
N LEU A 380 -12.42 -2.56 -3.33
CA LEU A 380 -11.97 -3.09 -4.62
C LEU A 380 -10.62 -3.80 -4.52
N ILE A 381 -9.61 -3.14 -3.95
CA ILE A 381 -8.27 -3.68 -3.80
C ILE A 381 -8.31 -4.90 -2.88
N GLY A 382 -8.99 -4.79 -1.73
CA GLY A 382 -9.12 -5.90 -0.79
C GLY A 382 -9.83 -7.12 -1.38
N ALA A 383 -10.84 -6.91 -2.23
CA ALA A 383 -11.51 -8.02 -2.90
C ALA A 383 -10.58 -8.76 -3.90
N SER A 384 -9.61 -8.05 -4.48
CA SER A 384 -8.59 -8.67 -5.33
C SER A 384 -7.45 -9.34 -4.56
N LEU A 385 -7.17 -8.88 -3.32
CA LEU A 385 -6.06 -9.39 -2.51
C LEU A 385 -6.47 -10.51 -1.55
N PHE A 386 -7.68 -10.44 -0.98
CA PHE A 386 -8.13 -11.30 0.12
C PHE A 386 -9.36 -12.16 -0.23
N SER A 387 -9.93 -11.99 -1.44
CA SER A 387 -11.17 -12.67 -1.82
C SER A 387 -11.05 -13.40 -3.16
N THR A 388 -11.96 -14.35 -3.40
CA THR A 388 -12.03 -15.13 -4.65
C THR A 388 -12.57 -14.34 -5.86
N GLY A 389 -12.97 -13.07 -5.66
CA GLY A 389 -13.35 -12.14 -6.73
C GLY A 389 -14.66 -11.38 -6.43
N LEU A 390 -14.91 -10.32 -7.20
CA LEU A 390 -16.13 -9.49 -7.07
C LEU A 390 -17.24 -10.00 -7.99
N THR A 391 -18.34 -10.46 -7.40
CA THR A 391 -19.59 -10.68 -8.12
C THR A 391 -20.41 -9.39 -8.24
N ILE A 392 -21.38 -9.33 -9.17
CA ILE A 392 -22.28 -8.17 -9.33
C ILE A 392 -23.01 -7.84 -8.02
N VAL A 393 -23.43 -8.87 -7.28
CA VAL A 393 -24.10 -8.72 -5.98
C VAL A 393 -23.18 -8.09 -4.93
N SER A 394 -21.93 -8.59 -4.87
CA SER A 394 -20.90 -8.05 -3.98
C SER A 394 -20.61 -6.59 -4.30
N PHE A 395 -20.45 -6.24 -5.58
CA PHE A 395 -20.23 -4.87 -6.00
C PHE A 395 -21.38 -3.92 -5.60
N ARG A 396 -22.63 -4.36 -5.75
CA ARG A 396 -23.81 -3.58 -5.31
C ARG A 396 -23.82 -3.36 -3.80
N LEU A 397 -23.49 -4.39 -3.02
CA LEU A 397 -23.40 -4.29 -1.56
C LEU A 397 -22.29 -3.30 -1.15
N MET A 398 -21.14 -3.33 -1.82
CA MET A 398 -20.04 -2.40 -1.56
C MET A 398 -20.44 -0.94 -1.82
N LEU A 399 -21.08 -0.66 -2.97
CA LEU A 399 -21.56 0.68 -3.27
C LEU A 399 -22.56 1.18 -2.21
N TYR A 400 -23.48 0.31 -1.79
CA TYR A 400 -24.42 0.61 -0.72
C TYR A 400 -23.70 0.91 0.61
N ALA A 401 -22.77 0.05 1.04
CA ALA A 401 -22.04 0.21 2.29
C ALA A 401 -21.20 1.50 2.31
N VAL A 402 -20.50 1.81 1.21
CA VAL A 402 -19.73 3.05 1.06
C VAL A 402 -20.64 4.29 1.10
N LEU A 403 -21.78 4.24 0.42
CA LEU A 403 -22.76 5.32 0.43
C LEU A 403 -23.32 5.55 1.84
N MET A 404 -23.73 4.48 2.52
CA MET A 404 -24.23 4.56 3.90
C MET A 404 -23.17 5.10 4.86
N LYS A 405 -21.90 4.66 4.73
CA LYS A 405 -20.78 5.21 5.52
C LYS A 405 -20.57 6.70 5.28
N CYS A 406 -20.71 7.16 4.04
CA CYS A 406 -20.63 8.58 3.72
C CYS A 406 -21.78 9.38 4.35
N LEU A 407 -23.01 8.86 4.31
CA LEU A 407 -24.19 9.54 4.85
C LEU A 407 -24.15 9.62 6.38
N ASP A 408 -23.87 8.51 7.05
CA ASP A 408 -23.78 8.42 8.51
C ASP A 408 -22.71 9.39 9.06
N ILE A 409 -21.49 9.37 8.48
CA ILE A 409 -20.43 10.32 8.90
C ILE A 409 -20.84 11.78 8.61
N LEU A 410 -21.54 12.04 7.50
CA LEU A 410 -22.03 13.38 7.21
C LEU A 410 -23.10 13.82 8.22
N ALA A 411 -24.03 12.94 8.61
CA ALA A 411 -25.06 13.25 9.60
C ALA A 411 -24.44 13.53 10.97
N GLN A 412 -23.51 12.67 11.40
CA GLN A 412 -22.71 12.88 12.61
C GLN A 412 -21.95 14.21 12.57
N TYR A 413 -21.34 14.56 11.43
CA TYR A 413 -20.69 15.84 11.26
C TYR A 413 -21.65 17.02 11.43
N LEU A 414 -22.84 16.96 10.84
CA LEU A 414 -23.83 18.03 10.94
C LEU A 414 -24.37 18.19 12.37
N ILE A 415 -24.58 17.09 13.09
CA ILE A 415 -24.98 17.11 14.51
C ILE A 415 -23.90 17.81 15.33
N MET A 416 -22.64 17.40 15.15
CA MET A 416 -21.50 18.01 15.83
C MET A 416 -21.34 19.50 15.48
N LEU A 417 -21.50 19.88 14.21
CA LEU A 417 -21.49 21.27 13.77
C LEU A 417 -22.65 22.07 14.39
N GLY A 418 -23.85 21.50 14.47
CA GLY A 418 -25.01 22.12 15.10
C GLY A 418 -24.78 22.38 16.59
N ILE A 419 -24.25 21.40 17.31
CA ILE A 419 -23.88 21.54 18.73
C ILE A 419 -22.79 22.58 18.91
N TYR A 420 -21.78 22.59 18.03
CA TYR A 420 -20.72 23.60 18.07
C TYR A 420 -21.26 25.02 17.87
N ILE A 421 -22.19 25.22 16.92
CA ILE A 421 -22.84 26.52 16.72
C ILE A 421 -23.63 26.95 17.97
N ALA A 422 -24.22 26.01 18.71
CA ALA A 422 -24.99 26.31 19.90
C ALA A 422 -24.14 26.54 21.17
N THR A 423 -23.06 25.76 21.35
CA THR A 423 -22.29 25.70 22.61
C THR A 423 -20.90 26.32 22.53
N ARG A 424 -20.39 26.56 21.31
CA ARG A 424 -19.02 27.00 21.02
C ARG A 424 -17.92 26.05 21.51
N GLN A 425 -18.28 24.84 21.93
CA GLN A 425 -17.34 23.85 22.42
C GLN A 425 -17.40 22.62 21.52
N VAL A 426 -16.31 22.38 20.80
CA VAL A 426 -16.16 21.21 19.92
C VAL A 426 -16.15 19.91 20.72
N THR A 427 -15.60 19.96 21.94
CA THR A 427 -15.53 18.84 22.88
C THR A 427 -16.90 18.26 23.21
N ILE A 428 -17.91 19.12 23.42
CA ILE A 428 -19.29 18.69 23.68
C ILE A 428 -19.85 17.97 22.45
N GLY A 429 -19.61 18.49 21.25
CA GLY A 429 -20.02 17.84 20.00
C GLY A 429 -19.43 16.43 19.87
N PHE A 430 -18.14 16.26 20.18
CA PHE A 430 -17.49 14.94 20.14
C PHE A 430 -18.01 13.99 21.22
N LEU A 431 -18.28 14.49 22.43
CA LEU A 431 -18.84 13.69 23.52
C LEU A 431 -20.24 13.17 23.17
N VAL A 432 -21.08 14.01 22.53
CA VAL A 432 -22.40 13.59 22.05
C VAL A 432 -22.30 12.52 20.97
N LEU A 433 -21.29 12.57 20.09
CA LEU A 433 -21.05 11.52 19.11
C LEU A 433 -20.67 10.19 19.77
N VAL A 434 -19.77 10.22 20.76
CA VAL A 434 -19.39 9.02 21.51
C VAL A 434 -20.59 8.47 22.27
N ALA A 435 -21.33 9.32 22.97
CA ALA A 435 -22.53 8.92 23.70
C ALA A 435 -23.62 8.36 22.79
N GLY A 436 -23.85 8.96 21.62
CA GLY A 436 -24.82 8.49 20.63
C GLY A 436 -24.48 7.12 20.08
N ASN A 437 -23.18 6.85 19.85
CA ASN A 437 -22.70 5.53 19.46
C ASN A 437 -22.74 4.52 20.62
N LEU A 438 -22.51 4.94 21.87
CA LEU A 438 -22.67 4.08 23.06
C LEU A 438 -24.13 3.71 23.33
N LEU A 439 -25.08 4.57 22.95
CA LEU A 439 -26.51 4.29 23.04
C LEU A 439 -26.88 2.99 22.33
N CYS A 440 -26.14 2.63 21.26
CA CYS A 440 -26.33 1.40 20.49
C CYS A 440 -26.09 0.11 21.28
N ILE A 441 -25.44 0.18 22.44
CA ILE A 441 -25.21 -0.96 23.34
C ILE A 441 -26.49 -1.37 24.08
N ILE A 442 -27.43 -0.44 24.27
CA ILE A 442 -28.63 -0.69 25.07
C ILE A 442 -29.52 -1.72 24.36
N PRO A 443 -29.93 -2.81 25.04
CA PRO A 443 -30.82 -3.81 24.46
C PRO A 443 -32.25 -3.27 24.39
N GLY A 444 -32.59 -2.61 23.28
CA GLY A 444 -33.93 -2.10 23.02
C GLY A 444 -34.22 -1.95 21.53
N ASN A 445 -35.41 -2.35 21.08
CA ASN A 445 -35.78 -2.32 19.65
C ASN A 445 -35.73 -0.92 19.04
N TRP A 446 -35.98 0.12 19.84
CA TRP A 446 -35.91 1.52 19.41
C TRP A 446 -34.46 1.97 19.09
N VAL A 447 -33.47 1.33 19.71
CA VAL A 447 -32.04 1.65 19.54
C VAL A 447 -31.56 1.30 18.12
N ALA A 448 -32.21 0.34 17.46
CA ALA A 448 -31.91 -0.02 16.08
C ALA A 448 -32.10 1.17 15.12
N TYR A 449 -33.02 2.08 15.43
CA TYR A 449 -33.31 3.29 14.67
C TYR A 449 -32.42 4.49 15.04
N SER A 450 -31.48 4.33 15.97
CA SER A 450 -30.52 5.38 16.33
C SER A 450 -29.69 5.75 15.09
N PRO A 451 -29.58 7.05 14.73
CA PRO A 451 -28.87 7.49 13.53
C PRO A 451 -27.35 7.37 13.66
N PHE A 452 -26.82 7.22 14.87
CA PHE A 452 -25.38 7.07 15.07
C PHE A 452 -24.96 5.65 14.68
N GLY A 453 -24.12 5.50 13.65
CA GLY A 453 -23.52 4.21 13.32
C GLY A 453 -24.37 3.32 12.41
N LEU A 454 -25.38 3.89 11.71
CA LEU A 454 -26.22 3.16 10.75
C LEU A 454 -25.48 2.70 9.50
N SER A 455 -24.21 3.09 9.34
CA SER A 455 -23.34 2.55 8.30
C SER A 455 -22.86 1.11 8.54
N SER A 456 -23.02 0.59 9.76
CA SER A 456 -22.60 -0.77 10.13
C SER A 456 -23.53 -1.82 9.52
N LEU A 457 -23.00 -2.69 8.66
CA LEU A 457 -23.80 -3.75 8.03
C LEU A 457 -24.41 -4.74 9.02
N THR A 458 -23.82 -4.90 10.22
CA THR A 458 -24.40 -5.71 11.31
C THR A 458 -25.73 -5.18 11.83
N ARG A 459 -26.07 -3.90 11.56
CA ARG A 459 -27.32 -3.27 11.96
C ARG A 459 -28.38 -3.24 10.86
N ILE A 460 -28.00 -3.69 9.66
CA ILE A 460 -28.87 -3.67 8.49
C ILE A 460 -29.12 -5.10 8.07
N SER A 461 -30.40 -5.46 7.91
CA SER A 461 -30.83 -6.80 7.54
C SER A 461 -30.59 -7.08 6.04
N VAL A 462 -29.35 -6.95 5.55
CA VAL A 462 -28.98 -7.19 4.14
C VAL A 462 -28.53 -8.62 3.91
N VAL A 463 -27.89 -9.24 4.91
CA VAL A 463 -27.31 -10.59 4.80
C VAL A 463 -28.12 -11.62 5.60
N GLU A 464 -28.62 -11.26 6.78
CA GLU A 464 -29.47 -12.13 7.60
C GLU A 464 -30.86 -11.50 7.80
N PRO A 465 -31.94 -12.11 7.28
CA PRO A 465 -33.30 -11.64 7.53
C PRO A 465 -33.68 -11.93 8.98
N GLY A 466 -33.79 -10.88 9.81
CA GLY A 466 -34.24 -10.97 11.20
C GLY A 466 -33.46 -10.12 12.20
N ILE A 467 -32.26 -9.65 11.85
CA ILE A 467 -31.40 -8.83 12.72
C ILE A 467 -31.22 -7.45 12.09
N GLY A 468 -31.69 -6.40 12.78
CA GLY A 468 -31.52 -5.00 12.36
C GLY A 468 -32.67 -4.42 11.54
N ILE A 469 -32.44 -3.22 10.98
CA ILE A 469 -33.44 -2.49 10.19
C ILE A 469 -33.23 -2.69 8.69
N SER A 470 -34.27 -2.45 7.88
CA SER A 470 -34.17 -2.60 6.43
C SER A 470 -33.25 -1.53 5.83
N ALA A 471 -32.52 -1.89 4.77
CA ALA A 471 -31.61 -0.98 4.08
C ALA A 471 -32.27 0.34 3.63
N VAL A 472 -33.53 0.26 3.21
CA VAL A 472 -34.35 1.42 2.79
C VAL A 472 -34.69 2.32 3.97
N SER A 473 -35.05 1.72 5.12
CA SER A 473 -35.35 2.50 6.33
C SER A 473 -34.11 3.21 6.88
N ALA A 474 -32.96 2.54 6.92
CA ALA A 474 -31.70 3.14 7.35
C ALA A 474 -31.33 4.36 6.49
N PHE A 475 -31.42 4.20 5.16
CA PHE A 475 -31.17 5.27 4.22
C PHE A 475 -32.17 6.43 4.40
N GLY A 476 -33.45 6.13 4.58
CA GLY A 476 -34.50 7.14 4.80
C GLY A 476 -34.26 7.98 6.06
N ILE A 477 -33.86 7.34 7.17
CA ILE A 477 -33.55 8.02 8.44
C ILE A 477 -32.37 8.97 8.27
N GLU A 478 -31.27 8.48 7.69
CA GLU A 478 -30.07 9.30 7.44
C GLU A 478 -30.38 10.48 6.51
N ALA A 479 -31.08 10.24 5.40
CA ALA A 479 -31.46 11.29 4.47
C ALA A 479 -32.37 12.35 5.11
N ALA A 480 -33.34 11.93 5.95
CA ALA A 480 -34.22 12.85 6.67
C ALA A 480 -33.45 13.73 7.66
N ILE A 481 -32.55 13.14 8.45
CA ILE A 481 -31.73 13.89 9.41
C ILE A 481 -30.78 14.85 8.69
N LEU A 482 -30.12 14.39 7.62
CA LEU A 482 -29.24 15.23 6.81
C LEU A 482 -29.99 16.45 6.25
N THR A 483 -31.16 16.25 5.66
CA THR A 483 -31.96 17.35 5.07
C THR A 483 -32.41 18.34 6.13
N LEU A 484 -32.93 17.87 7.27
CA LEU A 484 -33.33 18.72 8.40
C LEU A 484 -32.16 19.53 8.95
N MET A 485 -31.01 18.89 9.17
CA MET A 485 -29.83 19.54 9.75
C MET A 485 -29.19 20.55 8.79
N ILE A 486 -29.09 20.24 7.50
CA ILE A 486 -28.61 21.18 6.49
C ILE A 486 -29.53 22.40 6.43
N ALA A 487 -30.85 22.19 6.39
CA ALA A 487 -31.82 23.27 6.37
C ALA A 487 -31.71 24.16 7.63
N GLY A 488 -31.67 23.55 8.81
CA GLY A 488 -31.53 24.27 10.09
C GLY A 488 -30.25 25.11 10.17
N ILE A 489 -29.10 24.54 9.79
CA ILE A 489 -27.81 25.23 9.79
C ILE A 489 -27.80 26.39 8.78
N LEU A 490 -28.39 26.22 7.59
CA LEU A 490 -28.47 27.29 6.58
C LEU A 490 -29.48 28.39 6.95
N MET A 491 -30.58 28.08 7.65
CA MET A 491 -31.59 29.07 8.05
C MET A 491 -31.21 29.88 9.28
N TRP A 492 -30.58 29.25 10.28
CA TRP A 492 -30.30 29.90 11.57
C TRP A 492 -28.82 29.87 11.98
N GLY A 493 -28.07 28.86 11.55
CA GLY A 493 -26.68 28.66 11.97
C GLY A 493 -25.74 29.82 11.61
N TYR A 494 -25.95 30.47 10.47
CA TYR A 494 -25.11 31.61 10.06
C TYR A 494 -25.21 32.83 11.00
N LYS A 495 -26.32 32.99 11.74
CA LYS A 495 -26.51 34.12 12.67
C LYS A 495 -25.66 33.98 13.93
N LYS A 496 -25.39 32.74 14.34
CA LYS A 496 -24.69 32.39 15.58
C LYS A 496 -23.26 31.89 15.36
N ILE A 497 -22.73 31.96 14.13
CA ILE A 497 -21.40 31.38 13.85
C ILE A 497 -20.24 32.33 14.23
N LEU A 498 -20.48 33.65 14.29
CA LEU A 498 -19.46 34.65 14.71
C LEU A 498 -19.84 35.49 15.96
N ASN A 499 -21.10 35.45 16.40
CA ASN A 499 -21.53 36.03 17.70
C ASN A 499 -21.40 35.00 18.80
#